data_AF-A0A8S0VZI5-F1
#
_entry.id   AF-A0A8S0VZI5-F1
#
_cell.length_a   1.000
_cell.length_b   1.000
_cell.length_c   1.000
_cell.angle_alpha   90.00
_cell.angle_beta   90.00
_cell.angle_gamma   90.00
#
_symmetry.space_group_name_H-M   'P 1'
#
loop_
_entity.id
_entity.type
_entity.pdbx_description
1 polymer ?
#
loop_
_entity_poly.entity_id
_entity_poly.type
_entity_poly.pdbx_seq_one_letter_code
_entity_poly.pdbx_strand_id
1 'polypeptide(L)'
;MTSNEGDVPSNELLDKVRGDLAGSVIRKTKREVDLPENSDIRFVATSFAPTPGTLNGSTLTVGEVCSSGELLILATPIEGSEQLMTKRMRKGAEDVIRLTEAFRGALDEIRLSNAKQAQIIDRIEARTKQLEDSEKKRVEWRQKQEILDKVSSLQADLTTVRQSYEQELSIAAREMAIQLNALRLRVLLDQARQRILDPIDRPLATWAEIRQPHPNRDSLLDYIRSQLPEDQFLSTPSGLLMLSFLDTDNSIRRVGNSATHTASAEEIRVAIDAQPLGSTERGNLNVVFDFVFS
;
A
#
# COMPACT_ATOMS: atom_id res chain seq x y z
N MET A 1 41.20 -2.63 -14.13
CA MET A 1 41.58 -1.22 -14.31
C MET A 1 40.94 -0.45 -13.16
N THR A 2 41.57 0.25 -12.24
CA THR A 2 42.96 0.59 -11.88
C THR A 2 42.78 1.39 -10.59
N SER A 3 43.48 1.07 -9.52
CA SER A 3 43.80 2.02 -8.43
C SER A 3 44.79 1.30 -7.51
N ASN A 4 46.06 1.29 -7.91
CA ASN A 4 47.10 2.23 -7.47
C ASN A 4 47.46 2.03 -6.00
N GLU A 5 48.39 1.11 -5.80
CA GLU A 5 49.37 1.14 -4.72
C GLU A 5 50.17 2.44 -4.83
N GLY A 6 50.27 3.16 -3.71
CA GLY A 6 51.14 4.30 -3.53
C GLY A 6 52.21 3.94 -2.52
N ASP A 7 53.38 3.58 -3.02
CA ASP A 7 54.65 3.71 -2.31
C ASP A 7 55.00 5.19 -2.12
N VAL A 8 55.78 5.50 -1.07
CA VAL A 8 56.98 6.37 -1.06
C VAL A 8 57.46 6.60 0.39
N PRO A 9 58.78 6.80 0.61
CA PRO A 9 59.53 6.10 1.66
C PRO A 9 60.29 6.99 2.66
N SER A 10 61.09 6.31 3.50
CA SER A 10 62.48 6.64 3.87
C SER A 10 62.83 7.56 5.04
N ASN A 11 63.91 7.12 5.70
CA ASN A 11 64.95 7.82 6.48
C ASN A 11 64.72 8.01 7.98
N GLU A 12 65.42 7.21 8.79
CA GLU A 12 66.80 7.44 9.26
C GLU A 12 66.86 8.59 10.25
N LEU A 13 67.02 8.26 11.54
CA LEU A 13 67.77 9.07 12.48
C LEU A 13 68.20 8.21 13.67
N LEU A 14 69.52 8.08 13.78
CA LEU A 14 70.33 7.90 15.00
C LEU A 14 70.75 6.47 15.38
N ASP A 15 71.71 5.98 14.60
CA ASP A 15 72.94 5.41 15.15
C ASP A 15 73.67 6.43 16.03
N LYS A 16 73.86 6.08 17.31
CA LYS A 16 75.04 6.37 18.16
C LYS A 16 74.74 5.96 19.59
N VAL A 17 75.39 4.89 20.05
CA VAL A 17 76.26 4.83 21.25
C VAL A 17 76.77 3.39 21.37
N ARG A 18 78.10 3.25 21.33
CA ARG A 18 78.87 2.02 21.45
C ARG A 18 79.66 2.10 22.76
N GLY A 19 79.71 0.99 23.51
CA GLY A 19 80.52 0.74 24.73
C GLY A 19 79.78 1.06 26.04
N ASP A 20 79.64 0.20 27.05
CA ASP A 20 80.42 -0.98 27.43
C ASP A 20 79.55 -2.11 28.01
N LEU A 21 79.95 -3.35 27.71
CA LEU A 21 79.47 -4.58 28.34
C LEU A 21 80.15 -4.76 29.70
N ALA A 22 79.39 -5.10 30.74
CA ALA A 22 79.69 -6.27 31.58
C ALA A 22 78.60 -6.53 32.63
N GLY A 23 77.97 -7.70 32.47
CA GLY A 23 77.38 -8.59 33.47
C GLY A 23 76.90 -8.05 34.81
N SER A 24 75.60 -8.23 35.09
CA SER A 24 75.13 -8.77 36.37
C SER A 24 73.69 -9.27 36.28
N VAL A 25 73.44 -10.36 37.01
CA VAL A 25 72.29 -11.27 37.00
C VAL A 25 70.92 -10.58 37.15
N ILE A 26 70.02 -10.84 36.19
CA ILE A 26 68.62 -10.39 36.20
C ILE A 26 67.78 -11.37 37.05
N ARG A 27 67.24 -10.91 38.18
CA ARG A 27 66.06 -11.55 38.79
C ARG A 27 64.81 -10.77 38.42
N LYS A 28 64.00 -11.36 37.52
CA LYS A 28 62.64 -10.87 37.19
C LYS A 28 61.69 -11.23 38.33
N THR A 29 60.99 -10.26 38.89
CA THR A 29 59.71 -10.50 39.58
C THR A 29 58.60 -9.83 38.79
N LYS A 30 57.74 -10.66 38.20
CA LYS A 30 56.57 -10.28 37.40
C LYS A 30 55.42 -10.00 38.38
N ARG A 31 54.79 -8.83 38.31
CA ARG A 31 53.45 -8.60 38.88
C ARG A 31 52.55 -8.11 37.76
N GLU A 32 51.66 -8.98 37.31
CA GLU A 32 50.60 -8.66 36.34
C GLU A 32 49.50 -7.88 37.07
N VAL A 33 49.03 -6.80 36.44
CA VAL A 33 47.78 -6.11 36.79
C VAL A 33 46.92 -6.20 35.54
N ASP A 34 45.76 -6.86 35.66
CA ASP A 34 44.83 -7.08 34.56
C ASP A 34 44.01 -5.83 34.26
N LEU A 35 44.03 -5.38 32.99
CA LEU A 35 43.06 -4.47 32.38
C LEU A 35 42.90 -4.80 30.88
N PRO A 36 41.73 -4.49 30.26
CA PRO A 36 41.12 -5.28 29.19
C PRO A 36 41.67 -5.03 27.78
N GLU A 37 41.44 -6.02 26.93
CA GLU A 37 41.89 -6.18 25.55
C GLU A 37 41.40 -5.07 24.59
N ASN A 38 42.29 -4.15 24.21
CA ASN A 38 42.50 -3.62 22.85
C ASN A 38 43.25 -2.27 22.85
N SER A 39 44.54 -2.29 23.19
CA SER A 39 45.44 -1.17 22.87
C SER A 39 46.90 -1.62 22.82
N ASP A 40 47.51 -1.52 21.64
CA ASP A 40 48.92 -1.84 21.34
C ASP A 40 49.91 -0.78 21.86
N ILE A 41 49.79 -0.38 23.12
CA ILE A 41 50.77 0.52 23.77
C ILE A 41 51.06 0.01 25.18
N ARG A 42 52.17 -0.72 25.32
CA ARG A 42 52.70 -1.14 26.63
C ARG A 42 53.55 -0.02 27.23
N PHE A 43 53.02 0.68 28.23
CA PHE A 43 53.85 1.52 29.08
C PHE A 43 54.56 0.64 30.12
N VAL A 44 55.84 0.37 29.89
CA VAL A 44 56.72 -0.26 30.88
C VAL A 44 57.24 0.84 31.81
N ALA A 45 56.62 1.01 32.98
CA ALA A 45 57.18 1.82 34.05
C ALA A 45 58.24 0.99 34.80
N THR A 46 59.51 1.15 34.45
CA THR A 46 60.63 0.62 35.25
C THR A 46 60.91 1.59 36.41
N SER A 47 60.50 1.22 37.63
CA SER A 47 61.02 1.90 38.82
C SER A 47 62.42 1.37 39.12
N PHE A 48 63.46 2.16 38.86
CA PHE A 48 64.81 1.88 39.32
C PHE A 48 64.94 2.34 40.77
N ALA A 49 64.96 1.40 41.70
CA ALA A 49 65.48 1.67 43.04
C ALA A 49 67.02 1.58 42.96
N PRO A 50 67.79 2.62 43.29
CA PRO A 50 69.23 2.47 43.44
C PRO A 50 69.50 1.67 44.72
N THR A 51 70.03 0.45 44.57
CA THR A 51 70.71 -0.22 45.69
C THR A 51 71.96 0.58 46.08
N PRO A 52 72.22 0.82 47.37
CA PRO A 52 73.41 1.52 47.80
C PRO A 52 74.62 0.59 47.58
N GLY A 53 75.55 0.98 46.69
CA GLY A 53 76.83 0.29 46.55
C GLY A 53 77.50 0.27 45.17
N THR A 54 76.92 0.81 44.10
CA THR A 54 77.58 0.82 42.78
C THR A 54 78.40 2.09 42.56
N LEU A 55 79.72 1.97 42.70
CA LEU A 55 80.74 3.00 42.43
C LEU A 55 80.74 3.39 40.94
N ASN A 56 79.96 4.40 40.58
CA ASN A 56 80.12 5.13 39.32
C ASN A 56 80.84 6.45 39.59
N GLY A 57 82.11 6.54 39.18
CA GLY A 57 82.90 7.78 39.25
C GLY A 57 84.25 7.68 39.98
N SER A 58 84.89 6.51 40.04
CA SER A 58 86.24 6.38 40.61
C SER A 58 87.30 6.36 39.51
N THR A 59 88.36 7.15 39.64
CA THR A 59 89.59 6.99 38.86
C THR A 59 90.41 5.86 39.49
N LEU A 60 90.63 4.77 38.76
CA LEU A 60 91.47 3.65 39.22
C LEU A 60 92.94 3.97 38.93
N THR A 61 93.74 4.18 39.98
CA THR A 61 95.21 4.22 39.88
C THR A 61 95.79 2.89 40.35
N VAL A 62 96.52 2.20 39.47
CA VAL A 62 97.20 0.92 39.77
C VAL A 62 98.47 1.22 40.56
N GLY A 63 98.55 0.74 41.80
CA GLY A 63 99.75 0.77 42.64
C GLY A 63 100.69 -0.42 42.34
N GLU A 64 101.98 -0.25 42.67
CA GLU A 64 103.04 -1.24 42.43
C GLU A 64 102.76 -2.63 43.00
N VAL A 65 103.25 -3.64 42.27
CA VAL A 65 103.17 -5.06 42.62
C VAL A 65 104.12 -5.35 43.78
N CYS A 66 103.59 -5.66 44.97
CA CYS A 66 104.38 -6.24 46.05
C CYS A 66 104.68 -7.73 45.78
N SER A 67 105.82 -8.20 46.29
CA SER A 67 106.45 -9.51 46.06
C SER A 67 105.67 -10.75 46.55
N SER A 68 104.35 -10.64 46.75
CA SER A 68 103.44 -11.74 47.08
C SER A 68 102.24 -11.90 46.12
N GLY A 69 102.14 -11.09 45.05
CA GLY A 69 101.15 -11.32 43.98
C GLY A 69 99.71 -10.86 44.26
N GLU A 70 99.48 -9.98 45.24
CA GLU A 70 98.17 -9.33 45.45
C GLU A 70 98.21 -7.86 44.97
N LEU A 71 97.22 -7.49 44.15
CA LEU A 71 97.06 -6.14 43.60
C LEU A 71 96.13 -5.33 44.51
N LEU A 72 96.65 -4.28 45.16
CA LEU A 72 95.89 -3.42 46.05
C LEU A 72 95.31 -2.24 45.27
N ILE A 73 94.00 -2.24 45.04
CA ILE A 73 93.28 -1.14 44.40
C ILE A 73 92.76 -0.19 45.48
N LEU A 74 93.39 0.98 45.59
CA LEU A 74 92.91 2.08 46.43
C LEU A 74 91.99 2.98 45.60
N ALA A 75 90.68 2.94 45.89
CA ALA A 75 89.73 3.89 45.37
C ALA A 75 89.62 5.08 46.35
N THR A 76 90.01 6.28 45.91
CA THR A 76 89.80 7.51 46.67
C THR A 76 88.49 8.18 46.21
N PRO A 77 87.59 8.57 47.13
CA PRO A 77 86.36 9.25 46.76
C PRO A 77 86.66 10.68 46.26
N ILE A 78 86.04 11.07 45.16
CA ILE A 78 86.14 12.44 44.62
C ILE A 78 85.28 13.36 45.51
N GLU A 79 85.93 14.28 46.24
CA GLU A 79 85.27 15.36 46.97
C GLU A 79 84.42 16.21 46.02
N GLY A 80 83.13 16.40 46.35
CA GLY A 80 82.16 17.17 45.57
C GLY A 80 81.13 16.36 44.78
N SER A 81 81.25 15.03 44.73
CA SER A 81 80.30 14.14 44.04
C SER A 81 78.88 14.16 44.64
N GLU A 82 78.72 14.35 45.95
CA GLU A 82 77.41 14.47 46.63
C GLU A 82 76.62 15.72 46.23
N GLN A 83 77.29 16.87 46.07
CA GLN A 83 76.63 18.12 45.64
C GLN A 83 76.16 18.05 44.18
N LEU A 84 76.87 17.28 43.35
CA LEU A 84 76.52 17.08 41.94
C LEU A 84 75.37 16.06 41.79
N MET A 85 75.39 14.99 42.59
CA MET A 85 74.29 14.03 42.72
C MET A 85 72.99 14.69 43.20
N THR A 86 73.04 15.51 44.26
CA THR A 86 71.87 16.23 44.78
C THR A 86 71.31 17.26 43.81
N LYS A 87 72.16 18.00 43.08
CA LYS A 87 71.71 18.88 41.98
C LYS A 87 71.04 18.11 40.84
N ARG A 88 71.59 16.97 40.43
CA ARG A 88 71.00 16.11 39.38
C ARG A 88 69.67 15.51 39.83
N MET A 89 69.57 15.04 41.07
CA MET A 89 68.31 14.51 41.62
C MET A 89 67.24 15.60 41.77
N ARG A 90 67.61 16.81 42.18
CA ARG A 90 66.66 17.94 42.27
C ARG A 90 66.15 18.35 40.89
N LYS A 91 67.03 18.45 39.88
CA LYS A 91 66.63 18.71 38.49
C LYS A 91 65.75 17.59 37.91
N GLY A 92 66.11 16.33 38.15
CA GLY A 92 65.29 15.18 37.74
C GLY A 92 63.91 15.17 38.39
N ALA A 93 63.80 15.57 39.66
CA ALA A 93 62.52 15.70 40.34
C ALA A 93 61.67 16.84 39.75
N GLU A 94 62.28 18.00 39.44
CA GLU A 94 61.59 19.11 38.76
C GLU A 94 61.10 18.72 37.35
N ASP A 95 61.91 18.00 36.58
CA ASP A 95 61.54 17.51 35.25
C ASP A 95 60.40 16.48 35.33
N VAL A 96 60.42 15.59 36.33
CA VAL A 96 59.31 14.65 36.59
C VAL A 96 58.03 15.42 36.94
N ILE A 97 58.09 16.40 37.84
CA ILE A 97 56.92 17.21 38.22
C ILE A 97 56.31 17.90 36.98
N ARG A 98 57.14 18.56 36.16
CA ARG A 98 56.70 19.20 34.90
C ARG A 98 56.06 18.22 33.93
N LEU A 99 56.66 17.04 33.77
CA LEU A 99 56.10 15.99 32.92
C LEU A 99 54.74 15.52 33.46
N THR A 100 54.60 15.36 34.78
CA THR A 100 53.36 14.92 35.42
C THR A 100 52.24 15.96 35.25
N GLU A 101 52.58 17.25 35.35
CA GLU A 101 51.65 18.36 35.09
C GLU A 101 51.22 18.43 33.62
N ALA A 102 52.16 18.23 32.69
CA ALA A 102 51.86 18.18 31.25
C ALA A 102 50.94 16.99 30.90
N PHE A 103 51.21 15.79 31.46
CA PHE A 103 50.33 14.63 31.28
C PHE A 103 48.94 14.87 31.88
N ARG A 104 48.85 15.55 33.02
CA ARG A 104 47.56 15.91 33.63
C ARG A 104 46.77 16.85 32.72
N GLY A 105 47.42 17.89 32.19
CA GLY A 105 46.78 18.82 31.23
C GLY A 105 46.27 18.10 29.98
N ALA A 106 47.08 17.21 29.40
CA ALA A 106 46.66 16.40 28.25
C ALA A 106 45.47 15.48 28.56
N LEU A 107 45.45 14.86 29.76
CA LEU A 107 44.32 14.03 30.19
C LEU A 107 43.03 14.84 30.38
N ASP A 108 43.13 16.05 30.91
CA ASP A 108 41.96 16.93 31.09
C ASP A 108 41.43 17.45 29.74
N GLU A 109 42.30 17.73 28.78
CA GLU A 109 41.90 18.04 27.39
C GLU A 109 41.20 16.85 26.71
N ILE A 110 41.72 15.63 26.86
CA ILE A 110 41.09 14.41 26.33
C ILE A 110 39.71 14.22 26.95
N ARG A 111 39.58 14.39 28.27
CA ARG A 111 38.27 14.30 28.96
C ARG A 111 37.28 15.34 28.44
N LEU A 112 37.73 16.58 28.27
CA LEU A 112 36.89 17.65 27.74
C LEU A 112 36.47 17.35 26.28
N SER A 113 37.39 16.83 25.46
CA SER A 113 37.12 16.42 24.09
C SER A 113 36.08 15.29 24.04
N ASN A 114 36.26 14.26 24.87
CA ASN A 114 35.31 13.13 24.96
C ASN A 114 33.92 13.60 25.43
N ALA A 115 33.85 14.54 26.38
CA ALA A 115 32.58 15.11 26.81
C ALA A 115 31.88 15.89 25.67
N LYS A 116 32.63 16.63 24.85
CA LYS A 116 32.09 17.30 23.65
C LYS A 116 31.63 16.28 22.60
N GLN A 117 32.38 15.22 22.38
CA GLN A 117 32.00 14.14 21.46
C GLN A 117 30.71 13.45 21.90
N ALA A 118 30.56 13.15 23.19
CA ALA A 118 29.32 12.59 23.74
C ALA A 118 28.10 13.50 23.47
N GLN A 119 28.23 14.81 23.71
CA GLN A 119 27.16 15.77 23.40
C GLN A 119 26.81 15.84 21.91
N ILE A 120 27.81 15.67 21.03
CA ILE A 120 27.58 15.64 19.57
C ILE A 120 26.83 14.37 19.20
N ILE A 121 27.20 13.22 19.76
CA ILE A 121 26.53 11.93 19.53
C ILE A 121 25.07 12.03 19.97
N ASP A 122 24.78 12.52 21.17
CA ASP A 122 23.41 12.68 21.68
C ASP A 122 22.55 13.56 20.75
N ARG A 123 23.13 14.65 20.22
CA ARG A 123 22.45 15.54 19.26
C ARG A 123 22.19 14.86 17.92
N ILE A 124 23.12 14.06 17.42
CA ILE A 124 22.96 13.31 16.18
C ILE A 124 21.84 12.28 16.38
N GLU A 125 21.87 11.51 17.46
CA GLU A 125 20.83 10.51 17.77
C GLU A 125 19.43 11.13 17.87
N ALA A 126 19.31 12.25 18.59
CA ALA A 126 18.04 12.98 18.69
C ALA A 126 17.52 13.44 17.33
N ARG A 127 18.42 13.94 16.46
CA ARG A 127 18.05 14.42 15.12
C ARG A 127 17.71 13.26 14.17
N THR A 128 18.41 12.14 14.25
CA THR A 128 18.11 10.92 13.48
C THR A 128 16.72 10.42 13.83
N LYS A 129 16.39 10.32 15.12
CA LYS A 129 15.06 9.92 15.57
C LYS A 129 13.96 10.87 15.08
N GLN A 130 14.21 12.18 15.13
CA GLN A 130 13.26 13.17 14.60
C GLN A 130 13.03 13.02 13.09
N LEU A 131 14.08 12.73 12.33
CA LEU A 131 13.99 12.49 10.88
C LEU A 131 13.21 11.21 10.58
N GLU A 132 13.47 10.12 11.30
CA GLU A 132 12.73 8.87 11.17
C GLU A 132 11.22 9.06 11.43
N ASP A 133 10.86 9.76 12.52
CA ASP A 133 9.47 10.07 12.84
C ASP A 133 8.81 10.95 11.76
N SER A 134 9.56 11.89 11.20
CA SER A 134 9.06 12.78 10.14
C SER A 134 8.83 12.03 8.82
N GLU A 135 9.72 11.09 8.46
CA GLU A 135 9.58 10.30 7.25
C GLU A 135 8.46 9.28 7.40
N LYS A 136 8.32 8.66 8.58
CA LYS A 136 7.18 7.79 8.89
C LYS A 136 5.84 8.50 8.68
N LYS A 137 5.69 9.71 9.23
CA LYS A 137 4.47 10.53 9.04
C LYS A 137 4.24 10.89 7.57
N ARG A 138 5.30 11.17 6.80
CA ARG A 138 5.20 11.46 5.37
C ARG A 138 4.71 10.25 4.57
N VAL A 139 5.21 9.06 4.88
CA VAL A 139 4.77 7.82 4.24
C VAL A 139 3.31 7.53 4.58
N GLU A 140 2.92 7.62 5.85
CA GLU A 140 1.53 7.44 6.28
C GLU A 140 0.59 8.45 5.60
N TRP A 141 1.01 9.72 5.47
CA TRP A 141 0.23 10.74 4.78
C TRP A 141 0.07 10.43 3.28
N ARG A 142 1.13 9.99 2.59
CA ARG A 142 1.06 9.59 1.17
C ARG A 142 0.12 8.41 0.97
N GLN A 143 0.21 7.38 1.82
CA GLN A 143 -0.68 6.22 1.76
C GLN A 143 -2.14 6.62 1.99
N LYS A 144 -2.40 7.49 2.97
CA LYS A 144 -3.74 8.02 3.23
C LYS A 144 -4.28 8.77 2.02
N GLN A 145 -3.45 9.59 1.37
CA GLN A 145 -3.85 10.34 0.19
C GLN A 145 -4.18 9.40 -0.98
N GLU A 146 -3.34 8.40 -1.23
CA GLU A 146 -3.59 7.40 -2.28
C GLU A 146 -4.91 6.63 -2.04
N ILE A 147 -5.22 6.30 -0.78
CA ILE A 147 -6.49 5.68 -0.43
C ILE A 147 -7.66 6.63 -0.70
N LEU A 148 -7.55 7.91 -0.33
CA LEU A 148 -8.58 8.90 -0.61
C LEU A 148 -8.84 9.08 -2.11
N ASP A 149 -7.77 9.13 -2.91
CA ASP A 149 -7.88 9.25 -4.36
C ASP A 149 -8.55 8.00 -4.97
N LYS A 150 -8.20 6.79 -4.49
CA LYS A 150 -8.87 5.54 -4.90
C LYS A 150 -10.33 5.51 -4.49
N VAL A 151 -10.67 5.96 -3.29
CA VAL A 151 -12.06 6.03 -2.83
C VAL A 151 -12.86 7.00 -3.71
N SER A 152 -12.30 8.16 -4.04
CA SER A 152 -12.95 9.12 -4.94
C SER A 152 -13.16 8.54 -6.34
N SER A 153 -12.18 7.82 -6.89
CA SER A 153 -12.30 7.15 -8.19
C SER A 153 -13.40 6.08 -8.15
N LEU A 154 -13.39 5.20 -7.15
CA LEU A 154 -14.39 4.14 -7.01
C LEU A 154 -15.80 4.69 -6.82
N GLN A 155 -15.96 5.83 -6.14
CA GLN A 155 -17.24 6.51 -6.02
C GLN A 155 -17.73 7.01 -7.38
N ALA A 156 -16.86 7.60 -8.20
CA ALA A 156 -17.21 8.04 -9.56
C ALA A 156 -17.62 6.85 -10.45
N ASP A 157 -16.85 5.76 -10.41
CA ASP A 157 -17.16 4.53 -11.17
C ASP A 157 -18.50 3.95 -10.74
N LEU A 158 -18.77 3.88 -9.43
CA LEU A 158 -20.02 3.38 -8.88
C LEU A 158 -21.22 4.24 -9.32
N THR A 159 -21.08 5.57 -9.35
CA THR A 159 -22.14 6.44 -9.88
C THR A 159 -22.40 6.21 -11.37
N THR A 160 -21.34 5.98 -12.16
CA THR A 160 -21.46 5.70 -13.60
C THR A 160 -22.17 4.37 -13.85
N VAL A 161 -21.77 3.31 -13.13
CA VAL A 161 -22.41 1.98 -13.24
C VAL A 161 -23.87 2.04 -12.83
N ARG A 162 -24.21 2.76 -11.74
CA ARG A 162 -25.61 2.93 -11.32
C ARG A 162 -26.44 3.61 -12.41
N GLN A 163 -25.95 4.70 -12.99
CA GLN A 163 -26.66 5.40 -14.06
C GLN A 163 -26.87 4.52 -15.29
N SER A 164 -25.84 3.77 -15.69
CA SER A 164 -25.95 2.82 -16.81
C SER A 164 -27.01 1.74 -16.52
N TYR A 165 -26.99 1.17 -15.32
CA TYR A 165 -27.93 0.13 -14.93
C TYR A 165 -29.37 0.65 -14.82
N GLU A 166 -29.58 1.85 -14.27
CA GLU A 166 -30.89 2.50 -14.22
C GLU A 166 -31.44 2.76 -15.63
N GLN A 167 -30.59 3.19 -16.56
CA GLN A 167 -30.97 3.40 -17.96
C GLN A 167 -31.36 2.09 -18.64
N GLU A 168 -30.55 1.03 -18.49
CA GLU A 168 -30.86 -0.30 -19.04
C GLU A 168 -32.16 -0.87 -18.48
N LEU A 169 -32.36 -0.77 -17.16
CA LEU A 169 -33.61 -1.18 -16.52
C LEU A 169 -34.80 -0.39 -17.03
N SER A 170 -34.66 0.93 -17.21
CA SER A 170 -35.74 1.75 -17.76
C SER A 170 -36.11 1.36 -19.19
N ILE A 171 -35.13 0.99 -20.02
CA ILE A 171 -35.37 0.53 -21.39
C ILE A 171 -36.07 -0.83 -21.36
N ALA A 172 -35.54 -1.79 -20.60
CA ALA A 172 -36.12 -3.13 -20.49
C ALA A 172 -37.55 -3.10 -19.91
N ALA A 173 -37.81 -2.26 -18.89
CA ALA A 173 -39.14 -2.08 -18.33
C ALA A 173 -40.12 -1.48 -19.35
N ARG A 174 -39.66 -0.52 -20.17
CA ARG A 174 -40.47 0.05 -21.25
C ARG A 174 -40.79 -0.97 -22.33
N GLU A 175 -39.82 -1.79 -22.73
CA GLU A 175 -40.03 -2.86 -23.71
C GLU A 175 -41.01 -3.92 -23.19
N MET A 176 -40.86 -4.35 -21.93
CA MET A 176 -41.80 -5.26 -21.28
C MET A 176 -43.20 -4.67 -21.18
N ALA A 177 -43.34 -3.38 -20.85
CA ALA A 177 -44.65 -2.72 -20.80
C ALA A 177 -45.35 -2.70 -22.16
N ILE A 178 -44.61 -2.45 -23.26
CA ILE A 178 -45.16 -2.51 -24.63
C ILE A 178 -45.65 -3.92 -24.95
N GLN A 179 -44.87 -4.95 -24.63
CA GLN A 179 -45.27 -6.34 -24.85
C GLN A 179 -46.49 -6.73 -24.01
N LEU A 180 -46.51 -6.33 -22.73
CA LEU A 180 -47.63 -6.61 -21.83
C LEU A 180 -48.91 -5.92 -22.30
N ASN A 181 -48.83 -4.69 -22.78
CA ASN A 181 -49.98 -3.98 -23.35
C ASN A 181 -50.49 -4.67 -24.62
N ALA A 182 -49.60 -5.11 -25.51
CA ALA A 182 -50.00 -5.87 -26.69
C ALA A 182 -50.75 -7.17 -26.31
N LEU A 183 -50.29 -7.88 -25.28
CA LEU A 183 -50.98 -9.05 -24.73
C LEU A 183 -52.36 -8.71 -24.17
N ARG A 184 -52.47 -7.65 -23.37
CA ARG A 184 -53.77 -7.19 -22.81
C ARG A 184 -54.76 -6.82 -23.91
N LEU A 185 -54.31 -6.13 -24.95
CA LEU A 185 -55.16 -5.80 -26.10
C LEU A 185 -55.56 -7.06 -26.87
N ARG A 186 -54.68 -8.07 -26.97
CA ARG A 186 -55.04 -9.35 -27.58
C ARG A 186 -56.14 -10.08 -26.79
N VAL A 187 -56.07 -10.06 -25.46
CA VAL A 187 -57.12 -10.61 -24.58
C VAL A 187 -58.46 -9.95 -24.85
N LEU A 188 -58.51 -8.62 -25.01
CA LEU A 188 -59.74 -7.92 -25.39
C LEU A 188 -60.34 -8.43 -26.70
N LEU A 189 -59.51 -8.60 -27.75
CA LEU A 189 -59.99 -9.10 -29.04
C LEU A 189 -60.50 -10.54 -28.94
N ASP A 190 -59.84 -11.38 -28.14
CA ASP A 190 -60.22 -12.78 -27.96
C ASP A 190 -61.50 -12.89 -27.11
N GLN A 191 -61.68 -12.05 -26.08
CA GLN A 191 -62.93 -11.93 -25.33
C GLN A 191 -64.10 -11.46 -26.20
N ALA A 192 -63.86 -10.47 -27.08
CA ALA A 192 -64.88 -10.01 -28.03
C ALA A 192 -65.32 -11.12 -28.99
N ARG A 193 -64.38 -11.89 -29.51
CA ARG A 193 -64.68 -13.06 -30.34
C ARG A 193 -65.44 -14.11 -29.55
N GLN A 194 -65.04 -14.40 -28.32
CA GLN A 194 -65.74 -15.36 -27.48
C GLN A 194 -67.19 -14.93 -27.21
N ARG A 195 -67.43 -13.66 -26.88
CA ARG A 195 -68.78 -13.11 -26.68
C ARG A 195 -69.67 -13.23 -27.93
N ILE A 196 -69.09 -13.18 -29.12
CA ILE A 196 -69.81 -13.45 -30.39
C ILE A 196 -70.05 -14.95 -30.59
N LEU A 197 -69.10 -15.81 -30.19
CA LEU A 197 -69.19 -17.25 -30.36
C LEU A 197 -70.13 -17.92 -29.35
N ASP A 198 -70.21 -17.42 -28.11
CA ASP A 198 -70.99 -18.02 -27.02
C ASP A 198 -72.46 -18.28 -27.36
N PRO A 199 -73.19 -17.37 -28.04
CA PRO A 199 -74.60 -17.61 -28.40
C PRO A 199 -74.76 -18.36 -29.73
N ILE A 200 -73.68 -18.57 -30.50
CA ILE A 200 -73.74 -19.39 -31.72
C ILE A 200 -73.72 -20.84 -31.25
N ASP A 201 -74.87 -21.51 -31.38
CA ASP A 201 -75.17 -22.84 -30.84
C ASP A 201 -74.41 -23.97 -31.58
N ARG A 202 -73.08 -23.90 -31.55
CA ARG A 202 -72.12 -24.91 -31.97
C ARG A 202 -71.15 -25.14 -30.82
N PRO A 203 -71.22 -26.26 -30.10
CA PRO A 203 -70.24 -26.58 -29.08
C PRO A 203 -68.87 -26.67 -29.75
N LEU A 204 -67.94 -25.78 -29.37
CA LEU A 204 -66.53 -25.73 -29.75
C LEU A 204 -66.16 -25.03 -31.06
N ALA A 205 -67.05 -24.26 -31.69
CA ALA A 205 -66.66 -23.51 -32.90
C ALA A 205 -65.55 -22.48 -32.59
N THR A 206 -64.36 -22.68 -33.13
CA THR A 206 -63.32 -21.65 -33.07
C THR A 206 -63.62 -20.52 -34.08
N TRP A 207 -63.10 -19.31 -33.85
CA TRP A 207 -63.26 -18.21 -34.83
C TRP A 207 -62.74 -18.60 -36.22
N ALA A 208 -61.69 -19.43 -36.29
CA ALA A 208 -61.15 -19.93 -37.55
C ALA A 208 -62.14 -20.86 -38.28
N GLU A 209 -62.86 -21.71 -37.55
CA GLU A 209 -63.87 -22.61 -38.10
C GLU A 209 -65.11 -21.88 -38.62
N ILE A 210 -65.50 -20.77 -37.99
CA ILE A 210 -66.54 -19.89 -38.53
C ILE A 210 -66.01 -19.13 -39.75
N ARG A 211 -64.73 -18.72 -39.75
CA ARG A 211 -64.15 -17.97 -40.86
C ARG A 211 -63.95 -18.79 -42.14
N GLN A 212 -63.55 -20.05 -42.00
CA GLN A 212 -63.20 -20.93 -43.12
C GLN A 212 -64.30 -21.08 -44.20
N PRO A 213 -65.59 -21.31 -43.87
CA PRO A 213 -66.67 -21.41 -44.86
C PRO A 213 -67.10 -20.05 -45.43
N HIS A 214 -66.67 -18.93 -44.84
CA HIS A 214 -67.04 -17.58 -45.22
C HIS A 214 -65.79 -16.79 -45.66
N PRO A 215 -65.27 -17.03 -46.89
CA PRO A 215 -63.98 -16.47 -47.34
C PRO A 215 -64.01 -14.95 -47.51
N ASN A 216 -65.18 -14.38 -47.79
CA ASN A 216 -65.35 -12.93 -47.94
C ASN A 216 -65.93 -12.34 -46.65
N ARG A 217 -65.49 -11.13 -46.31
CA ARG A 217 -65.92 -10.42 -45.11
C ARG A 217 -67.45 -10.29 -45.02
N ASP A 218 -68.10 -9.93 -46.11
CA ASP A 218 -69.55 -9.71 -46.11
C ASP A 218 -70.32 -10.99 -45.80
N SER A 219 -69.87 -12.15 -46.32
CA SER A 219 -70.53 -13.43 -46.03
C SER A 219 -70.33 -13.89 -44.60
N LEU A 220 -69.21 -13.54 -43.95
CA LEU A 220 -68.99 -13.77 -42.53
C LEU A 220 -69.91 -12.88 -41.68
N LEU A 221 -70.04 -11.60 -42.03
CA LEU A 221 -70.89 -10.65 -41.32
C LEU A 221 -72.36 -11.06 -41.41
N ASP A 222 -72.83 -11.45 -42.60
CA ASP A 222 -74.20 -11.92 -42.80
C ASP A 222 -74.48 -13.22 -42.04
N TYR A 223 -73.50 -14.12 -41.97
CA TYR A 223 -73.60 -15.31 -41.13
C TYR A 223 -73.75 -14.95 -39.66
N ILE A 224 -72.83 -14.14 -39.09
CA ILE A 224 -72.88 -13.73 -37.68
C ILE A 224 -74.22 -13.06 -37.34
N ARG A 225 -74.72 -12.16 -38.20
CA ARG A 225 -76.03 -11.51 -38.02
C ARG A 225 -77.20 -12.50 -38.05
N SER A 226 -77.15 -13.50 -38.94
CA SER A 226 -78.20 -14.51 -39.03
C SER A 226 -78.28 -15.37 -37.76
N GLN A 227 -77.16 -15.56 -37.06
CA GLN A 227 -77.08 -16.31 -35.81
C GLN A 227 -77.39 -15.45 -34.58
N LEU A 228 -77.20 -14.12 -34.66
CA LEU A 228 -77.40 -13.17 -33.57
C LEU A 228 -78.42 -12.07 -33.91
N PRO A 229 -79.66 -12.42 -34.28
CA PRO A 229 -80.65 -11.45 -34.77
C PRO A 229 -81.13 -10.46 -33.69
N GLU A 230 -81.00 -10.81 -32.40
CA GLU A 230 -81.41 -9.96 -31.28
C GLU A 230 -80.31 -8.98 -30.81
N ASP A 231 -79.07 -9.13 -31.29
CA ASP A 231 -77.97 -8.24 -30.92
C ASP A 231 -78.05 -6.93 -31.72
N GLN A 232 -78.67 -5.92 -31.10
CA GLN A 232 -78.85 -4.59 -31.68
C GLN A 232 -77.50 -3.91 -31.96
N PHE A 233 -76.46 -4.20 -31.18
CA PHE A 233 -75.16 -3.54 -31.34
C PHE A 233 -74.46 -3.98 -32.62
N LEU A 234 -74.48 -5.29 -32.94
CA LEU A 234 -73.86 -5.83 -34.16
C LEU A 234 -74.54 -5.36 -35.47
N SER A 235 -75.76 -4.84 -35.36
CA SER A 235 -76.49 -4.21 -36.47
C SER A 235 -76.15 -2.73 -36.67
N THR A 236 -75.47 -2.08 -35.72
CA THR A 236 -75.04 -0.67 -35.83
C THR A 236 -73.82 -0.51 -36.75
N PRO A 237 -73.58 0.68 -37.33
CA PRO A 237 -72.34 0.98 -38.05
C PRO A 237 -71.08 0.67 -37.23
N SER A 238 -71.11 0.96 -35.92
CA SER A 238 -69.99 0.69 -35.00
C SER A 238 -69.74 -0.81 -34.82
N GLY A 239 -70.80 -1.62 -34.65
CA GLY A 239 -70.70 -3.07 -34.58
C GLY A 239 -70.10 -3.69 -35.85
N LEU A 240 -70.41 -3.14 -37.02
CA LEU A 240 -69.84 -3.60 -38.29
C LEU A 240 -68.37 -3.25 -38.47
N LEU A 241 -67.96 -2.08 -38.00
CA LEU A 241 -66.55 -1.70 -37.93
C LEU A 241 -65.79 -2.59 -36.94
N MET A 242 -66.39 -2.90 -35.80
CA MET A 242 -65.83 -3.83 -34.82
C MET A 242 -65.62 -5.23 -35.42
N LEU A 243 -66.65 -5.82 -36.04
CA LEU A 243 -66.54 -7.15 -36.65
C LEU A 243 -65.50 -7.17 -37.78
N SER A 244 -65.43 -6.11 -38.59
CA SER A 244 -64.35 -5.94 -39.56
C SER A 244 -62.97 -5.97 -38.94
N PHE A 245 -62.81 -5.22 -37.85
CA PHE A 245 -61.54 -5.08 -37.17
C PHE A 245 -61.12 -6.38 -36.49
N LEU A 246 -62.09 -7.12 -35.95
CA LEU A 246 -61.91 -8.46 -35.41
C LEU A 246 -61.54 -9.49 -36.49
N ASP A 247 -62.10 -9.43 -37.69
CA ASP A 247 -61.79 -10.37 -38.78
C ASP A 247 -60.39 -10.15 -39.39
N THR A 248 -59.88 -8.91 -39.32
CA THR A 248 -58.60 -8.56 -39.94
C THR A 248 -57.41 -9.14 -39.15
N ASP A 249 -56.41 -9.65 -39.85
CA ASP A 249 -55.10 -9.96 -39.26
C ASP A 249 -54.36 -8.66 -38.93
N ASN A 250 -54.69 -8.08 -37.78
CA ASN A 250 -54.16 -6.80 -37.34
C ASN A 250 -52.83 -6.95 -36.57
N SER A 251 -52.07 -5.85 -36.50
CA SER A 251 -50.75 -5.79 -35.86
C SER A 251 -50.76 -6.26 -34.40
N ILE A 252 -51.85 -6.00 -33.67
CA ILE A 252 -52.05 -6.40 -32.27
C ILE A 252 -52.12 -7.93 -32.15
N ARG A 253 -52.73 -8.61 -33.12
CA ARG A 253 -52.85 -10.07 -33.13
C ARG A 253 -51.55 -10.79 -33.46
N ARG A 254 -50.62 -10.15 -34.18
CA ARG A 254 -49.32 -10.72 -34.55
C ARG A 254 -48.29 -10.68 -33.42
N VAL A 255 -48.43 -9.72 -32.49
CA VAL A 255 -47.43 -9.45 -31.44
C VAL A 255 -47.74 -10.20 -30.13
N GLY A 256 -48.97 -10.67 -29.93
CA GLY A 256 -49.39 -11.37 -28.71
C GLY A 256 -49.17 -12.90 -28.77
N ASN A 257 -48.66 -13.48 -27.69
CA ASN A 257 -48.62 -14.94 -27.50
C ASN A 257 -50.05 -15.47 -27.26
N SER A 258 -50.33 -16.69 -27.73
CA SER A 258 -51.64 -17.37 -27.57
C SER A 258 -51.94 -17.83 -26.13
N ALA A 259 -50.98 -17.67 -25.21
CA ALA A 259 -51.15 -18.03 -23.82
C ALA A 259 -52.24 -17.16 -23.17
N THR A 260 -53.26 -17.83 -22.65
CA THR A 260 -54.42 -17.27 -21.93
C THR A 260 -53.96 -16.45 -20.72
N HIS A 261 -53.82 -15.14 -20.90
CA HIS A 261 -53.72 -14.20 -19.79
C HIS A 261 -55.10 -13.61 -19.52
N THR A 262 -55.52 -13.60 -18.26
CA THR A 262 -56.69 -12.83 -17.83
C THR A 262 -56.23 -11.40 -17.55
N ALA A 263 -56.81 -10.43 -18.26
CA ALA A 263 -56.61 -9.01 -17.99
C ALA A 263 -57.94 -8.40 -17.52
N SER A 264 -57.87 -7.55 -16.50
CA SER A 264 -59.04 -6.80 -16.02
C SER A 264 -59.44 -5.70 -17.02
N ALA A 265 -60.69 -5.24 -16.94
CA ALA A 265 -61.19 -4.14 -17.77
C ALA A 265 -60.35 -2.86 -17.60
N GLU A 266 -59.91 -2.56 -16.38
CA GLU A 266 -59.05 -1.41 -16.08
C GLU A 266 -57.69 -1.52 -16.78
N GLU A 267 -57.04 -2.69 -16.68
CA GLU A 267 -55.75 -2.93 -17.34
C GLU A 267 -55.83 -2.86 -18.85
N ILE A 268 -56.93 -3.34 -19.43
CA ILE A 268 -57.18 -3.26 -20.87
C ILE A 268 -57.39 -1.80 -21.28
N ARG A 269 -58.17 -1.01 -20.52
CA ARG A 269 -58.38 0.41 -20.82
C ARG A 269 -57.04 1.17 -20.79
N VAL A 270 -56.23 0.94 -19.76
CA VAL A 270 -54.88 1.50 -19.66
C VAL A 270 -54.01 1.08 -20.85
N ALA A 271 -54.10 -0.16 -21.31
CA ALA A 271 -53.36 -0.64 -22.47
C ALA A 271 -53.79 0.05 -23.79
N ILE A 272 -55.08 0.34 -23.98
CA ILE A 272 -55.59 1.08 -25.16
C ILE A 272 -54.98 2.49 -25.21
N ASP A 273 -54.91 3.17 -24.07
CA ASP A 273 -54.41 4.53 -23.99
C ASP A 273 -52.88 4.61 -24.11
N ALA A 274 -52.18 3.65 -23.51
CA ALA A 274 -50.72 3.60 -23.46
C ALA A 274 -50.06 3.10 -24.76
N GLN A 275 -50.75 2.30 -25.58
CA GLN A 275 -50.19 1.77 -26.83
C GLN A 275 -50.14 2.88 -27.90
N PRO A 276 -49.01 3.03 -28.64
CA PRO A 276 -48.88 4.02 -29.70
C PRO A 276 -49.62 3.57 -30.97
N LEU A 277 -50.95 3.71 -30.96
CA LEU A 277 -51.85 3.28 -32.02
C LEU A 277 -52.32 4.46 -32.87
N GLY A 278 -52.69 4.19 -34.13
CA GLY A 278 -53.36 5.17 -34.97
C GLY A 278 -54.75 5.55 -34.40
N SER A 279 -55.26 6.74 -34.75
CA SER A 279 -56.57 7.22 -34.28
C SER A 279 -57.71 6.25 -34.63
N THR A 280 -57.68 5.67 -35.83
CA THR A 280 -58.67 4.68 -36.29
C THR A 280 -58.58 3.37 -35.51
N GLU A 281 -57.38 2.85 -35.27
CA GLU A 281 -57.19 1.60 -34.50
C GLU A 281 -57.62 1.77 -33.05
N ARG A 282 -57.26 2.90 -32.43
CA ARG A 282 -57.70 3.23 -31.07
C ARG A 282 -59.23 3.38 -30.99
N GLY A 283 -59.84 4.02 -31.98
CA GLY A 283 -61.30 4.12 -32.09
C GLY A 283 -61.96 2.74 -32.15
N ASN A 284 -61.45 1.85 -33.00
CA ASN A 284 -61.97 0.48 -33.12
C ASN A 284 -61.80 -0.32 -31.81
N LEU A 285 -60.65 -0.20 -31.14
CA LEU A 285 -60.43 -0.87 -29.84
C LEU A 285 -61.36 -0.37 -28.74
N ASN A 286 -61.68 0.93 -28.72
CA ASN A 286 -62.67 1.46 -27.77
C ASN A 286 -64.07 0.88 -28.04
N VAL A 287 -64.46 0.76 -29.32
CA VAL A 287 -65.73 0.10 -29.68
C VAL A 287 -65.73 -1.38 -29.26
N VAL A 288 -64.62 -2.10 -29.45
CA VAL A 288 -64.48 -3.48 -28.96
C VAL A 288 -64.56 -3.53 -27.43
N PHE A 289 -63.90 -2.60 -26.73
CA PHE A 289 -63.92 -2.52 -25.28
C PHE A 289 -65.32 -2.34 -24.73
N ASP A 290 -66.05 -1.37 -25.28
CA ASP A 290 -67.41 -1.08 -24.86
C ASP A 290 -68.33 -2.27 -25.19
N PHE A 291 -68.13 -2.97 -26.32
CA PHE A 291 -68.85 -4.20 -26.61
C PHE A 291 -68.58 -5.34 -25.62
N VAL A 292 -67.35 -5.51 -25.15
CA VAL A 292 -66.99 -6.61 -24.24
C VAL A 292 -67.43 -6.34 -22.81
N PHE A 293 -67.36 -5.09 -22.35
CA PHE A 293 -67.55 -4.73 -20.94
C PHE A 293 -68.83 -3.93 -20.63
N SER A 294 -69.66 -3.61 -21.64
CA SER A 294 -71.04 -3.12 -21.44
C SER A 294 -72.04 -4.26 -21.39
#